data_AF-A0A2R6GR15-F1
#
_entry.id   AF-A0A2R6GR15-F1
#
_cell.length_a   1.000
_cell.length_b   1.000
_cell.length_c   1.000
_cell.angle_alpha   90.00
_cell.angle_beta   90.00
_cell.angle_gamma   90.00
#
_symmetry.space_group_name_H-M   'P 1'
#
loop_
_entity.id
_entity.type
_entity.pdbx_description
1 polymer ?
#
loop_
_entity_poly.entity_id
_entity_poly.type
_entity_poly.pdbx_seq_one_letter_code
_entity_poly.pdbx_strand_id
1 'polypeptide(L)'
;MSIDDHAEELASDLGVDKEEVREKLDNLVSYNVPVEEAKQSLRRQYGVADADDDGAPTAKDLAELTPDDSNVTVTGTVLTVGKRSIRYQGEDQVIYEGEIADETGVVSYTSWTEFDRQPGETVRIGNAGVREWDGEAELNIGESTTVEPIDASLDVDRRIGGDASLSEIEPGDRGVNLEIRVLEGERKVIDGRDGETEILSGVLADETARLPFTDWDPHPEIEAGASLRLENTYVREFRGVPSVNVSEFSTVERLADPVAAREEPERLSIREAVGRGGAFDVELVGNVLAVRDGSGLIERCPECGRVIQKGQCRTHGEVDGVDDLRVKAILDDGTDTVTAVLDDELTADVYGGGIEDAKDHARDEMDQTVVADTIRERIVGREYRVRGSLSVDEYGANLDATAFAESDDDPAARADALLAEVGR
;
A
#
# COMPACT_ATOMS: atom_id res chain seq x y z
N MET A 1 15.62 3.65 54.61
CA MET A 1 16.33 2.52 55.24
C MET A 1 17.82 2.75 55.07
N SER A 2 18.65 2.22 55.96
CA SER A 2 20.10 2.23 55.75
C SER A 2 20.47 1.13 54.74
N ILE A 3 21.64 1.24 54.09
CA ILE A 3 22.19 0.19 53.21
C ILE A 3 22.31 -1.15 53.96
N ASP A 4 22.52 -1.08 55.28
CA ASP A 4 22.62 -2.25 56.15
C ASP A 4 21.29 -3.01 56.29
N ASP A 5 20.19 -2.26 56.40
CA ASP A 5 18.84 -2.84 56.49
C ASP A 5 18.47 -3.51 55.16
N HIS A 6 18.83 -2.88 54.04
CA HIS A 6 18.62 -3.41 52.70
C HIS A 6 19.46 -4.65 52.39
N ALA A 7 20.70 -4.70 52.89
CA ALA A 7 21.57 -5.86 52.73
C ALA A 7 21.11 -7.04 53.60
N GLU A 8 20.59 -6.79 54.80
CA GLU A 8 20.05 -7.85 55.68
C GLU A 8 18.78 -8.47 55.11
N GLU A 9 17.86 -7.64 54.63
CA GLU A 9 16.65 -8.06 53.92
C GLU A 9 17.01 -8.92 52.70
N LEU A 10 17.89 -8.40 51.82
CA LEU A 10 18.25 -9.08 50.59
C LEU A 10 19.06 -10.37 50.83
N ALA A 11 19.95 -10.39 51.82
CA ALA A 11 20.71 -11.59 52.16
C ALA A 11 19.82 -12.69 52.77
N SER A 12 18.82 -12.30 53.57
CA SER A 12 17.82 -13.23 54.10
C SER A 12 16.95 -13.82 52.99
N ASP A 13 16.55 -13.01 52.00
CA ASP A 13 15.76 -13.46 50.85
C ASP A 13 16.54 -14.41 49.93
N LEU A 14 17.82 -14.13 49.71
CA LEU A 14 18.69 -14.87 48.79
C LEU A 14 19.38 -16.09 49.43
N GLY A 15 19.34 -16.22 50.77
CA GLY A 15 20.03 -17.28 51.49
C GLY A 15 21.57 -17.21 51.40
N VAL A 16 22.11 -16.01 51.21
CA VAL A 16 23.54 -15.74 51.06
C VAL A 16 24.09 -14.91 52.23
N ASP A 17 25.40 -14.72 52.27
CA ASP A 17 26.05 -13.98 53.34
C ASP A 17 25.74 -12.47 53.27
N LYS A 18 25.36 -11.89 54.43
CA LYS A 18 24.99 -10.47 54.55
C LYS A 18 26.14 -9.52 54.23
N GLU A 19 27.35 -9.86 54.66
CA GLU A 19 28.52 -9.01 54.45
C GLU A 19 28.91 -8.98 52.96
N GLU A 20 28.75 -10.10 52.24
CA GLU A 20 28.93 -10.16 50.78
C GLU A 20 27.88 -9.31 50.03
N VAL A 21 26.60 -9.43 50.39
CA VAL A 21 25.53 -8.64 49.75
C VAL A 21 25.71 -7.15 50.02
N ARG A 22 26.11 -6.80 51.24
CA ARG A 22 26.35 -5.41 51.61
C ARG A 22 27.46 -4.78 50.79
N GLU A 23 28.61 -5.45 50.64
CA GLU A 23 29.76 -4.92 49.90
C GLU A 23 29.39 -4.65 48.43
N LYS A 24 28.62 -5.57 47.82
CA LYS A 24 28.15 -5.42 46.43
C LYS A 24 27.10 -4.31 46.29
N LEU A 25 26.20 -4.16 47.25
CA LEU A 25 25.16 -3.13 47.24
C LEU A 25 25.76 -1.73 47.45
N ASP A 26 26.76 -1.60 48.34
CA ASP A 26 27.52 -0.38 48.58
C ASP A 26 28.36 0.03 47.36
N ASN A 27 28.94 -0.95 46.66
CA ASN A 27 29.64 -0.73 45.39
C ASN A 27 28.72 -0.15 44.30
N LEU A 28 27.55 -0.76 44.09
CA LEU A 28 26.58 -0.30 43.07
C LEU A 28 26.03 1.10 43.39
N VAL A 29 25.72 1.37 44.65
CA VAL A 29 25.25 2.70 45.09
C VAL A 29 26.35 3.76 44.96
N SER A 30 27.62 3.37 45.13
CA SER A 30 28.77 4.25 44.90
C SER A 30 28.91 4.68 43.42
N TYR A 31 28.36 3.91 42.49
CA TYR A 31 28.23 4.26 41.07
C TYR A 31 26.94 5.02 40.73
N ASN A 32 26.25 5.59 41.73
CA ASN A 32 24.95 6.28 41.60
C ASN A 32 23.79 5.41 41.08
N VAL A 33 23.88 4.09 41.21
CA VAL A 33 22.72 3.23 40.94
C VAL A 33 21.72 3.39 42.09
N PRO A 34 20.44 3.68 41.82
CA PRO A 34 19.40 3.69 42.84
C PRO A 34 19.34 2.37 43.60
N VAL A 35 19.11 2.42 44.91
CA VAL A 35 19.17 1.26 45.81
C VAL A 35 18.28 0.10 45.35
N GLU A 36 17.10 0.39 44.82
CA GLU A 36 16.16 -0.64 44.33
C GLU A 36 16.64 -1.33 43.05
N GLU A 37 17.30 -0.58 42.16
CA GLU A 37 17.89 -1.13 40.93
C GLU A 37 19.15 -1.96 41.25
N ALA A 38 19.93 -1.53 42.24
CA ALA A 38 21.05 -2.30 42.77
C ALA A 38 20.59 -3.64 43.40
N LYS A 39 19.48 -3.63 44.17
CA LYS A 39 18.87 -4.84 44.70
C LYS A 39 18.42 -5.80 43.59
N GLN A 40 17.72 -5.31 42.57
CA GLN A 40 17.28 -6.14 41.44
C GLN A 40 18.45 -6.74 40.66
N SER A 41 19.52 -5.97 40.45
CA SER A 41 20.74 -6.46 39.80
C SER A 41 21.38 -7.62 40.56
N LEU A 42 21.40 -7.54 41.90
CA LEU A 42 21.89 -8.62 42.75
C LEU A 42 20.93 -9.82 42.77
N ARG A 43 19.61 -9.62 42.82
CA ARG A 43 18.63 -10.72 42.70
C ARG A 43 18.81 -11.51 41.41
N ARG A 44 19.06 -10.82 40.28
CA ARG A 44 19.41 -11.46 39.00
C ARG A 44 20.74 -12.22 39.06
N GLN A 45 21.77 -11.66 39.70
CA GLN A 45 23.08 -12.31 39.85
C GLN A 45 23.02 -13.60 40.68
N TYR A 46 22.19 -13.64 41.73
CA TYR A 46 22.08 -14.78 42.64
C TYR A 46 20.97 -15.78 42.26
N GLY A 47 20.29 -15.57 41.14
CA GLY A 47 19.40 -16.57 40.54
C GLY A 47 18.10 -16.84 41.30
N VAL A 48 17.68 -15.95 42.20
CA VAL A 48 16.37 -16.04 42.84
C VAL A 48 15.40 -15.20 42.03
N ALA A 49 14.70 -15.86 41.12
CA ALA A 49 13.53 -15.32 40.47
C ALA A 49 12.37 -15.33 41.48
N ASP A 50 11.96 -14.16 41.94
CA ASP A 50 10.63 -13.97 42.52
C ASP A 50 9.61 -14.27 41.41
N ALA A 51 8.68 -15.19 41.66
CA ALA A 51 7.74 -15.73 40.68
C ALA A 51 6.59 -14.77 40.29
N ASP A 52 6.77 -13.46 40.44
CA ASP A 52 5.72 -12.44 40.20
C ASP A 52 6.28 -11.08 39.71
N ASP A 53 7.46 -11.05 39.06
CA ASP A 53 7.98 -9.87 38.33
C ASP A 53 8.76 -10.33 37.08
N ASP A 54 8.02 -10.74 36.04
CA ASP A 54 8.57 -11.13 34.74
C ASP A 54 9.07 -9.88 33.98
N GLY A 55 10.30 -9.46 34.28
CA GLY A 55 11.04 -8.49 33.48
C GLY A 55 11.51 -9.02 32.11
N ALA A 56 11.03 -10.19 31.69
CA ALA A 56 11.24 -10.73 30.35
C ALA A 56 10.02 -10.38 29.48
N PRO A 57 10.21 -9.86 28.26
CA PRO A 57 9.09 -9.57 27.35
C PRO A 57 8.22 -10.81 27.13
N THR A 58 6.92 -10.67 27.36
CA THR A 58 5.94 -11.76 27.28
C THR A 58 6.03 -12.45 25.92
N ALA A 59 6.13 -13.77 25.92
CA ALA A 59 6.03 -14.56 24.70
C ALA A 59 4.58 -14.56 24.21
N LYS A 60 4.36 -14.27 22.93
CA LYS A 60 3.04 -14.23 22.30
C LYS A 60 3.06 -14.91 20.94
N ASP A 61 1.91 -15.47 20.58
CA ASP A 61 1.61 -15.90 19.23
C ASP A 61 1.33 -14.68 18.35
N LEU A 62 1.65 -14.75 17.05
CA LEU A 62 1.56 -13.60 16.16
C LEU A 62 0.13 -13.06 16.02
N ALA A 63 -0.88 -13.93 15.99
CA ALA A 63 -2.28 -13.51 15.89
C ALA A 63 -2.82 -12.81 17.16
N GLU A 64 -2.10 -12.88 18.28
CA GLU A 64 -2.49 -12.25 19.54
C GLU A 64 -1.83 -10.87 19.75
N LEU A 65 -0.99 -10.42 18.80
CA LEU A 65 -0.38 -9.11 18.86
C LEU A 65 -1.41 -8.02 18.60
N THR A 66 -1.34 -6.97 19.41
CA THR A 66 -2.19 -5.79 19.29
C THR A 66 -1.34 -4.51 19.32
N PRO A 67 -1.82 -3.40 18.74
CA PRO A 67 -1.10 -2.13 18.80
C PRO A 67 -0.83 -1.60 20.23
N ASP A 68 -1.59 -2.08 21.23
CA ASP A 68 -1.42 -1.73 22.64
C ASP A 68 -0.27 -2.49 23.33
N ASP A 69 0.31 -3.49 22.67
CA ASP A 69 1.44 -4.23 23.20
C ASP A 69 2.71 -3.38 23.23
N SER A 70 3.53 -3.59 24.27
CA SER A 70 4.81 -2.88 24.43
C SER A 70 5.95 -3.65 23.76
N ASN A 71 6.67 -4.47 24.53
CA ASN A 71 7.72 -5.34 24.02
C ASN A 71 7.29 -6.79 24.16
N VAL A 72 7.51 -7.58 23.11
CA VAL A 72 7.10 -8.99 23.04
C VAL A 72 8.27 -9.87 22.62
N THR A 73 8.13 -11.16 22.91
CA THR A 73 8.95 -12.21 22.30
C THR A 73 8.07 -13.03 21.37
N VAL A 74 8.45 -13.18 20.11
CA VAL A 74 7.71 -13.99 19.14
C VAL A 74 8.62 -15.03 18.50
N THR A 75 8.02 -16.09 17.98
CA THR A 75 8.73 -17.10 17.19
C THR A 75 7.96 -17.33 15.91
N GLY A 76 8.62 -17.18 14.77
CA GLY A 76 7.96 -17.31 13.47
C GLY A 76 8.95 -17.55 12.33
N THR A 77 8.42 -17.97 11.20
CA THR A 77 9.13 -18.14 9.94
C THR A 77 9.11 -16.84 9.16
N VAL A 78 10.27 -16.33 8.78
CA VAL A 78 10.41 -15.14 7.93
C VAL A 78 9.80 -15.45 6.56
N LEU A 79 8.79 -14.69 6.14
CA LEU A 79 8.16 -14.86 4.84
C LEU A 79 8.86 -14.05 3.75
N THR A 80 9.11 -12.77 4.01
CA THR A 80 9.71 -11.83 3.05
C THR A 80 10.78 -10.99 3.73
N VAL A 81 11.76 -10.52 2.94
CA VAL A 81 12.80 -9.60 3.40
C VAL A 81 13.02 -8.57 2.31
N GLY A 82 12.47 -7.38 2.52
CA GLY A 82 12.71 -6.18 1.74
C GLY A 82 13.73 -5.26 2.40
N LYS A 83 14.37 -4.43 1.58
CA LYS A 83 15.32 -3.40 2.00
C LYS A 83 15.01 -2.10 1.27
N ARG A 84 14.87 -1.00 2.01
CA ARG A 84 14.67 0.33 1.41
C ARG A 84 15.24 1.45 2.24
N SER A 85 15.44 2.60 1.61
CA SER A 85 15.71 3.85 2.30
C SER A 85 14.38 4.52 2.66
N ILE A 86 14.27 4.97 3.91
CA ILE A 86 13.18 5.82 4.37
C ILE A 86 13.74 7.10 4.95
N ARG A 87 12.97 8.18 4.85
CA ARG A 87 13.32 9.42 5.52
C ARG A 87 12.74 9.47 6.92
N TYR A 88 13.61 9.51 7.91
CA TYR A 88 13.24 9.60 9.31
C TYR A 88 13.95 10.77 9.98
N GLN A 89 13.19 11.65 10.64
CA GLN A 89 13.71 12.86 11.31
C GLN A 89 14.58 13.78 10.43
N GLY A 90 14.40 13.74 9.11
CA GLY A 90 15.13 14.58 8.16
C GLY A 90 16.38 13.93 7.57
N GLU A 91 16.74 12.72 8.00
CA GLU A 91 17.86 11.93 7.48
C GLU A 91 17.36 10.64 6.82
N ASP A 92 18.12 10.15 5.84
CA ASP A 92 17.84 8.89 5.18
C ASP A 92 18.37 7.74 6.03
N GLN A 93 17.51 6.77 6.31
CA GLN A 93 17.84 5.57 7.05
C GLN A 93 17.47 4.35 6.22
N VAL A 94 18.41 3.41 6.14
CA VAL A 94 18.18 2.11 5.51
C VAL A 94 17.52 1.21 6.52
N ILE A 95 16.37 0.66 6.14
CA ILE A 95 15.62 -0.30 6.94
C ILE A 95 15.47 -1.61 6.20
N TYR A 96 15.24 -2.67 6.96
CA TYR A 96 14.72 -3.94 6.46
C TYR A 96 13.28 -4.09 6.90
N GLU A 97 12.45 -4.70 6.06
CA GLU A 97 11.03 -4.85 6.34
C GLU A 97 10.49 -6.10 5.66
N GLY A 98 9.40 -6.65 6.16
CA GLY A 98 8.81 -7.86 5.60
C GLY A 98 7.74 -8.42 6.51
N GLU A 99 7.46 -9.70 6.31
CA GLU A 99 6.46 -10.42 7.09
C GLU A 99 7.07 -11.64 7.78
N ILE A 100 6.53 -11.96 8.95
CA ILE A 100 6.83 -13.17 9.70
C ILE A 100 5.52 -13.90 10.00
N ALA A 101 5.53 -15.23 9.96
CA ALA A 101 4.36 -16.05 10.20
C ALA A 101 4.63 -17.19 11.18
N ASP A 102 3.60 -17.55 11.94
CA ASP A 102 3.56 -18.76 12.76
C ASP A 102 2.29 -19.55 12.42
N GLU A 103 1.98 -20.57 13.21
CA GLU A 103 0.78 -21.40 13.01
C GLU A 103 -0.54 -20.61 13.25
N THR A 104 -0.45 -19.43 13.87
CA THR A 104 -1.61 -18.62 14.27
C THR A 104 -1.89 -17.47 13.31
N GLY A 105 -0.87 -16.85 12.73
CA GLY A 105 -1.05 -15.66 11.92
C GLY A 105 0.22 -15.14 11.25
N VAL A 106 0.07 -13.97 10.63
CA VAL A 106 1.13 -13.22 9.93
C VAL A 106 1.18 -11.82 10.52
N VAL A 107 2.38 -11.31 10.75
CA VAL A 107 2.60 -9.94 11.23
C VAL A 107 3.74 -9.30 10.44
N SER A 108 3.57 -8.04 10.09
CA SER A 108 4.62 -7.26 9.45
C SER A 108 5.71 -6.87 10.44
N TYR A 109 6.92 -6.62 9.95
CA TYR A 109 8.00 -6.08 10.76
C TYR A 109 8.78 -4.99 10.03
N THR A 110 9.37 -4.10 10.82
CA THR A 110 10.41 -3.17 10.41
C THR A 110 11.63 -3.35 11.32
N SER A 111 12.79 -3.57 10.72
CA SER A 111 14.09 -3.59 11.38
C SER A 111 14.88 -2.34 11.04
N TRP A 112 15.24 -1.60 12.10
CA TRP A 112 16.09 -0.40 12.04
C TRP A 112 17.59 -0.74 12.07
N THR A 113 17.90 -2.02 12.26
CA THR A 113 19.25 -2.59 12.22
C THR A 113 19.36 -3.58 11.06
N GLU A 114 20.59 -4.01 10.75
CA GLU A 114 20.83 -5.13 9.83
C GLU A 114 19.95 -6.34 10.20
N PHE A 115 19.34 -6.95 9.18
CA PHE A 115 18.49 -8.13 9.33
C PHE A 115 19.03 -9.26 8.47
N ASP A 116 20.04 -9.96 8.99
CA ASP A 116 20.78 -11.02 8.27
C ASP A 116 20.04 -12.36 8.25
N ARG A 117 18.75 -12.36 7.87
CA ARG A 117 17.91 -13.56 7.76
C ARG A 117 17.40 -13.71 6.34
N GLN A 118 17.09 -14.94 5.94
CA GLN A 118 16.49 -15.25 4.65
C GLN A 118 15.03 -15.68 4.80
N PRO A 119 14.19 -15.45 3.76
CA PRO A 119 12.89 -16.09 3.67
C PRO A 119 12.98 -17.60 3.92
N GLY A 120 12.12 -18.11 4.80
CA GLY A 120 12.04 -19.50 5.22
C GLY A 120 12.83 -19.85 6.47
N GLU A 121 13.68 -18.95 6.98
CA GLU A 121 14.31 -19.13 8.30
C GLU A 121 13.28 -18.93 9.41
N THR A 122 13.21 -19.87 10.35
CA THR A 122 12.47 -19.69 11.59
C THR A 122 13.35 -18.99 12.62
N VAL A 123 12.85 -17.89 13.19
CA VAL A 123 13.56 -17.02 14.11
C VAL A 123 12.75 -16.81 15.39
N ARG A 124 13.45 -16.69 16.52
CA ARG A 124 12.92 -16.10 17.75
C ARG A 124 13.35 -14.64 17.81
N ILE A 125 12.37 -13.75 17.85
CA ILE A 125 12.59 -12.32 17.99
C ILE A 125 12.23 -11.95 19.43
N GLY A 126 13.25 -11.75 20.26
CA GLY A 126 13.10 -11.37 21.67
C GLY A 126 13.18 -9.88 21.87
N ASN A 127 12.28 -9.33 22.70
CA ASN A 127 12.22 -7.90 23.01
C ASN A 127 11.98 -7.00 21.78
N ALA A 128 11.17 -7.45 20.83
CA ALA A 128 10.69 -6.59 19.75
C ALA A 128 9.63 -5.63 20.29
N GLY A 129 9.71 -4.35 19.92
CA GLY A 129 8.62 -3.42 20.18
C GLY A 129 7.43 -3.74 19.29
N VAL A 130 6.22 -3.43 19.73
CA VAL A 130 5.03 -3.45 18.88
C VAL A 130 4.58 -2.01 18.63
N ARG A 131 4.16 -1.71 17.40
CA ARG A 131 3.60 -0.41 17.03
C ARG A 131 2.40 -0.58 16.12
N GLU A 132 1.55 0.44 16.07
CA GLU A 132 0.48 0.51 15.08
C GLU A 132 1.04 0.92 13.72
N TRP A 133 0.63 0.20 12.68
CA TRP A 133 0.85 0.56 11.28
C TRP A 133 -0.39 0.22 10.47
N ASP A 134 -0.99 1.24 9.85
CA ASP A 134 -2.22 1.10 9.06
C ASP A 134 -3.38 0.40 9.81
N GLY A 135 -3.46 0.65 11.13
CA GLY A 135 -4.45 0.05 12.02
C GLY A 135 -4.09 -1.34 12.57
N GLU A 136 -3.02 -1.95 12.08
CA GLU A 136 -2.57 -3.30 12.46
C GLU A 136 -1.30 -3.26 13.34
N ALA A 137 -1.05 -4.34 14.08
CA ALA A 137 0.18 -4.48 14.85
C ALA A 137 1.38 -4.79 13.93
N GLU A 138 2.49 -4.08 14.12
CA GLU A 138 3.75 -4.28 13.40
C GLU A 138 4.90 -4.42 14.40
N LEU A 139 5.78 -5.41 14.18
CA LEU A 139 6.98 -5.61 14.98
C LEU A 139 8.05 -4.57 14.62
N ASN A 140 8.61 -3.93 15.64
CA ASN A 140 9.70 -2.99 15.55
C ASN A 140 10.97 -3.60 16.15
N ILE A 141 11.94 -3.91 15.29
CA ILE A 141 13.21 -4.53 15.64
C ILE A 141 14.26 -3.43 15.69
N GLY A 142 14.80 -3.19 16.89
CA GLY A 142 15.83 -2.18 17.13
C GLY A 142 17.06 -2.75 17.83
N GLU A 143 17.95 -1.86 18.30
CA GLU A 143 19.22 -2.25 18.93
C GLU A 143 19.06 -3.12 20.18
N SER A 144 17.91 -3.04 20.86
CA SER A 144 17.58 -3.82 22.06
C SER A 144 16.85 -5.14 21.77
N THR A 145 16.58 -5.43 20.50
CA THR A 145 15.90 -6.65 20.05
C THR A 145 16.93 -7.73 19.71
N THR A 146 16.66 -8.98 20.08
CA THR A 146 17.50 -10.13 19.72
C THR A 146 16.79 -10.94 18.65
N VAL A 147 17.46 -11.25 17.54
CA VAL A 147 16.94 -12.12 16.48
C VAL A 147 17.81 -13.38 16.42
N GLU A 148 17.28 -14.50 16.89
CA GLU A 148 18.00 -15.77 16.96
C GLU A 148 17.37 -16.79 16.00
N PRO A 149 18.13 -17.38 15.06
CA PRO A 149 17.61 -18.51 14.29
C PRO A 149 17.35 -19.70 15.21
N ILE A 150 16.29 -20.45 14.93
CA ILE A 150 15.97 -21.67 15.67
C ILE A 150 15.85 -22.86 14.72
N ASP A 151 16.31 -24.03 15.15
CA ASP A 151 16.25 -25.28 14.36
C ASP A 151 14.85 -25.92 14.33
N ALA A 152 13.81 -25.15 14.65
CA ALA A 152 12.43 -25.58 14.56
C ALA A 152 11.87 -25.21 13.18
N SER A 153 11.04 -26.06 12.60
CA SER A 153 10.21 -25.72 11.45
C SER A 153 8.79 -25.53 11.94
N LEU A 154 8.16 -24.44 11.52
CA LEU A 154 6.74 -24.17 11.77
C LEU A 154 5.94 -24.53 10.52
N ASP A 155 4.76 -25.09 10.70
CA ASP A 155 3.84 -25.39 9.61
C ASP A 155 3.05 -24.12 9.25
N VAL A 156 3.65 -23.30 8.38
CA VAL A 156 3.05 -22.04 7.93
C VAL A 156 2.37 -22.23 6.57
N ASP A 157 1.06 -22.00 6.50
CA ASP A 157 0.28 -22.06 5.26
C ASP A 157 0.37 -20.72 4.49
N ARG A 158 1.59 -20.26 4.21
CA ARG A 158 1.89 -18.99 3.54
C ARG A 158 3.02 -19.13 2.54
N ARG A 159 3.04 -18.27 1.53
CA ARG A 159 4.13 -18.20 0.57
C ARG A 159 5.40 -17.73 1.26
N ILE A 160 6.50 -18.45 1.04
CA ILE A 160 7.84 -18.06 1.49
C ILE A 160 8.57 -17.45 0.30
N GLY A 161 9.17 -16.29 0.51
CA GLY A 161 9.86 -15.50 -0.52
C GLY A 161 8.95 -14.46 -1.16
N GLY A 162 9.58 -13.51 -1.86
CA GLY A 162 8.90 -12.36 -2.46
C GLY A 162 8.23 -12.62 -3.80
N ASP A 163 8.34 -13.81 -4.38
CA ASP A 163 7.85 -14.07 -5.75
C ASP A 163 6.32 -13.92 -5.82
N ALA A 164 5.85 -13.04 -6.70
CA ALA A 164 4.43 -12.79 -6.92
C ALA A 164 4.12 -12.47 -8.39
N SER A 165 2.86 -12.67 -8.76
CA SER A 165 2.28 -12.10 -9.97
C SER A 165 1.69 -10.72 -9.68
N LEU A 166 1.56 -9.88 -10.70
CA LEU A 166 1.02 -8.52 -10.56
C LEU A 166 -0.42 -8.49 -10.04
N SER A 167 -1.21 -9.54 -10.24
CA SER A 167 -2.57 -9.63 -9.70
C SER A 167 -2.63 -9.97 -8.20
N GLU A 168 -1.54 -10.46 -7.62
CA GLU A 168 -1.47 -10.90 -6.22
C GLU A 168 -0.94 -9.82 -5.28
N ILE A 169 -0.40 -8.72 -5.82
CA ILE A 169 0.26 -7.70 -5.02
C ILE A 169 -0.71 -6.59 -4.60
N GLU A 170 -0.54 -6.13 -3.37
CA GLU A 170 -1.39 -5.12 -2.76
C GLU A 170 -0.56 -3.93 -2.24
N PRO A 171 -1.15 -2.71 -2.12
CA PRO A 171 -0.45 -1.58 -1.52
C PRO A 171 0.00 -1.93 -0.11
N GLY A 172 1.29 -1.75 0.17
CA GLY A 172 1.88 -2.12 1.46
C GLY A 172 2.82 -3.33 1.38
N ASP A 173 2.73 -4.13 0.32
CA ASP A 173 3.65 -5.26 0.09
C ASP A 173 5.10 -4.79 -0.08
N ARG A 174 6.02 -5.57 0.47
CA ARG A 174 7.45 -5.23 0.57
C ARG A 174 8.32 -6.44 0.27
N GLY A 175 9.49 -6.21 -0.31
CA GLY A 175 10.41 -7.29 -0.67
C GLY A 175 9.84 -8.21 -1.75
N VAL A 176 8.99 -7.65 -2.63
CA VAL A 176 8.31 -8.39 -3.69
C VAL A 176 9.25 -8.57 -4.87
N ASN A 177 9.20 -9.76 -5.47
CA ASN A 177 9.94 -10.11 -6.66
C ASN A 177 8.97 -10.42 -7.79
N LEU A 178 9.24 -9.90 -8.97
CA LEU A 178 8.33 -9.93 -10.12
C LEU A 178 9.08 -10.34 -11.37
N GLU A 179 8.48 -11.22 -12.18
CA GLU A 179 8.89 -11.42 -13.57
C GLU A 179 7.89 -10.69 -14.47
N ILE A 180 8.36 -9.67 -15.17
CA ILE A 180 7.49 -8.75 -15.93
C ILE A 180 8.01 -8.50 -17.33
N ARG A 181 7.15 -7.93 -18.15
CA ARG A 181 7.52 -7.22 -19.38
C ARG A 181 7.19 -5.74 -19.23
N VAL A 182 8.15 -4.89 -19.57
CA VAL A 182 7.93 -3.45 -19.64
C VAL A 182 7.12 -3.14 -20.89
N LEU A 183 5.95 -2.51 -20.74
CA LEU A 183 5.13 -2.10 -21.88
C LEU A 183 5.50 -0.70 -22.36
N GLU A 184 5.67 0.22 -21.41
CA GLU A 184 6.07 1.61 -21.67
C GLU A 184 6.88 2.15 -20.50
N GLY A 185 7.71 3.15 -20.77
CA GLY A 185 8.52 3.81 -19.76
C GLY A 185 8.96 5.18 -20.25
N GLU A 186 8.83 6.19 -19.39
CA GLU A 186 9.23 7.57 -19.63
C GLU A 186 10.07 8.07 -18.45
N ARG A 187 11.23 8.67 -18.77
CA ARG A 187 12.04 9.38 -17.79
C ARG A 187 11.53 10.81 -17.63
N LYS A 188 11.36 11.24 -16.39
CA LYS A 188 10.93 12.59 -16.06
C LYS A 188 11.62 13.08 -14.79
N VAL A 189 11.80 14.39 -14.72
CA VAL A 189 12.25 15.06 -13.51
C VAL A 189 11.02 15.55 -12.76
N ILE A 190 10.90 15.16 -11.50
CA ILE A 190 9.83 15.62 -10.61
C ILE A 190 10.41 16.51 -9.52
N ASP A 191 9.71 17.58 -9.17
CA ASP A 191 10.02 18.39 -8.00
C ASP A 191 9.48 17.70 -6.75
N GLY A 192 10.37 17.02 -6.03
CA GLY A 192 10.09 16.42 -4.75
C GLY A 192 10.36 17.37 -3.59
N ARG A 193 10.14 16.85 -2.37
CA ARG A 193 10.49 17.56 -1.13
C ARG A 193 11.99 17.92 -1.07
N ASP A 194 12.82 17.14 -1.74
CA ASP A 194 14.28 17.24 -1.74
C ASP A 194 14.86 17.91 -2.99
N GLY A 195 13.98 18.56 -3.74
CA GLY A 195 14.29 19.17 -5.03
C GLY A 195 14.00 18.22 -6.18
N GLU A 196 14.61 18.53 -7.31
CA GLU A 196 14.46 17.77 -8.55
C GLU A 196 15.00 16.34 -8.39
N THR A 197 14.14 15.36 -8.67
CA THR A 197 14.48 13.93 -8.68
C THR A 197 14.17 13.38 -10.06
N GLU A 198 15.14 12.73 -10.69
CA GLU A 198 14.90 11.98 -11.94
C GLU A 198 14.27 10.64 -11.58
N ILE A 199 13.14 10.31 -12.22
CA ILE A 199 12.45 9.03 -12.07
C ILE A 199 12.15 8.44 -13.44
N LEU A 200 11.97 7.13 -13.49
CA LEU A 200 11.41 6.42 -14.63
C LEU A 200 10.02 5.89 -14.24
N SER A 201 9.00 6.23 -15.00
CA SER A 201 7.64 5.75 -14.74
C SER A 201 7.01 5.17 -15.99
N GLY A 202 6.13 4.18 -15.84
CA GLY A 202 5.43 3.58 -16.97
C GLY A 202 4.53 2.44 -16.55
N VAL A 203 4.38 1.43 -17.41
CA VAL A 203 3.52 0.27 -17.17
C VAL A 203 4.31 -1.03 -17.37
N LEU A 204 4.18 -1.92 -16.40
CA LEU A 204 4.66 -3.29 -16.44
C LEU A 204 3.46 -4.24 -16.64
N ALA A 205 3.71 -5.41 -17.20
CA ALA A 205 2.70 -6.43 -17.35
C ALA A 205 3.28 -7.84 -17.22
N ASP A 206 2.47 -8.75 -16.70
CA ASP A 206 2.68 -10.19 -16.74
C ASP A 206 1.41 -10.86 -17.32
N GLU A 207 1.27 -12.18 -17.21
CA GLU A 207 0.07 -12.89 -17.70
C GLU A 207 -1.21 -12.51 -16.94
N THR A 208 -1.06 -11.99 -15.73
CA THR A 208 -2.15 -11.80 -14.76
C THR A 208 -2.71 -10.39 -14.78
N ALA A 209 -1.86 -9.36 -14.86
CA ALA A 209 -2.29 -7.97 -14.79
C ALA A 209 -1.31 -7.02 -15.47
N ARG A 210 -1.72 -5.75 -15.53
CA ARG A 210 -0.89 -4.60 -15.89
C ARG A 210 -0.90 -3.67 -14.69
N LEU A 211 0.26 -3.11 -14.33
CA LEU A 211 0.35 -2.17 -13.22
C LEU A 211 1.28 -1.01 -13.58
N PRO A 212 1.01 0.20 -13.06
CA PRO A 212 1.95 1.29 -13.14
C PRO A 212 3.19 0.96 -12.30
N PHE A 213 4.32 1.54 -12.70
CA PHE A 213 5.53 1.47 -11.89
C PHE A 213 6.22 2.82 -11.79
N THR A 214 7.01 2.97 -10.74
CA THR A 214 7.98 4.07 -10.57
C THR A 214 9.31 3.50 -10.14
N ASP A 215 10.33 3.75 -10.93
CA ASP A 215 11.71 3.54 -10.56
C ASP A 215 12.31 4.87 -10.09
N TRP A 216 12.65 4.88 -8.79
CA TRP A 216 13.18 6.04 -8.08
C TRP A 216 14.69 6.21 -8.26
N ASP A 217 15.37 5.19 -8.81
CA ASP A 217 16.79 5.23 -9.19
C ASP A 217 16.92 4.66 -10.61
N PRO A 218 16.64 5.45 -11.66
CA PRO A 218 16.39 4.95 -13.01
C PRO A 218 17.42 3.91 -13.54
N HIS A 219 17.00 2.65 -13.57
CA HIS A 219 17.78 1.53 -14.04
C HIS A 219 17.78 1.48 -15.58
N PRO A 220 18.95 1.41 -16.24
CA PRO A 220 19.03 1.36 -17.70
C PRO A 220 18.46 0.07 -18.30
N GLU A 221 18.31 -0.99 -17.51
CA GLU A 221 17.72 -2.25 -17.93
C GLU A 221 16.22 -2.12 -18.24
N ILE A 222 15.53 -1.20 -17.57
CA ILE A 222 14.09 -0.96 -17.70
C ILE A 222 13.81 -0.13 -18.96
N GLU A 223 13.55 -0.85 -20.05
CA GLU A 223 13.22 -0.27 -21.36
C GLU A 223 11.97 -0.96 -21.93
N ALA A 224 11.16 -0.22 -22.70
CA ALA A 224 9.97 -0.77 -23.33
C ALA A 224 10.28 -2.03 -24.15
N GLY A 225 9.51 -3.09 -23.91
CA GLY A 225 9.66 -4.41 -24.50
C GLY A 225 10.58 -5.37 -23.75
N ALA A 226 11.38 -4.90 -22.78
CA ALA A 226 12.28 -5.75 -22.00
C ALA A 226 11.50 -6.71 -21.09
N SER A 227 11.97 -7.96 -20.98
CA SER A 227 11.52 -8.92 -19.97
C SER A 227 12.52 -8.93 -18.82
N LEU A 228 12.04 -8.68 -17.61
CA LEU A 228 12.88 -8.45 -16.45
C LEU A 228 12.44 -9.29 -15.26
N ARG A 229 13.43 -9.70 -14.46
CA ARG A 229 13.24 -10.08 -13.08
C ARG A 229 13.59 -8.87 -12.22
N LEU A 230 12.60 -8.40 -11.47
CA LEU A 230 12.75 -7.38 -10.44
C LEU A 230 12.76 -8.08 -9.09
N GLU A 231 13.74 -7.80 -8.25
CA GLU A 231 13.79 -8.29 -6.87
C GLU A 231 13.87 -7.13 -5.89
N ASN A 232 13.30 -7.33 -4.69
CA ASN A 232 13.21 -6.30 -3.66
C ASN A 232 12.51 -5.02 -4.16
N THR A 233 11.33 -5.19 -4.76
CA THR A 233 10.40 -4.10 -5.04
C THR A 233 9.44 -3.90 -3.86
N TYR A 234 8.79 -2.75 -3.82
CA TYR A 234 7.72 -2.47 -2.85
C TYR A 234 6.51 -1.87 -3.56
N VAL A 235 5.34 -2.06 -2.98
CA VAL A 235 4.07 -1.67 -3.61
C VAL A 235 3.46 -0.52 -2.84
N ARG A 236 3.11 0.55 -3.56
CA ARG A 236 2.39 1.70 -3.02
C ARG A 236 1.12 1.93 -3.79
N GLU A 237 0.17 2.60 -3.17
CA GLU A 237 -0.98 3.12 -3.89
C GLU A 237 -0.56 4.34 -4.72
N PHE A 238 -0.96 4.35 -5.98
CA PHE A 238 -0.87 5.52 -6.85
C PHE A 238 -2.21 5.72 -7.55
N ARG A 239 -2.90 6.82 -7.23
CA ARG A 239 -4.24 7.14 -7.77
C ARG A 239 -5.25 6.00 -7.51
N GLY A 240 -5.22 5.42 -6.31
CA GLY A 240 -6.15 4.37 -5.89
C GLY A 240 -5.92 3.00 -6.53
N VAL A 241 -4.75 2.76 -7.15
CA VAL A 241 -4.35 1.44 -7.67
C VAL A 241 -2.96 1.05 -7.15
N PRO A 242 -2.65 -0.26 -7.05
CA PRO A 242 -1.30 -0.72 -6.74
C PRO A 242 -0.29 -0.22 -7.77
N SER A 243 0.90 0.15 -7.31
CA SER A 243 2.01 0.64 -8.14
C SER A 243 3.31 0.01 -7.67
N VAL A 244 4.03 -0.61 -8.60
CA VAL A 244 5.31 -1.24 -8.34
C VAL A 244 6.38 -0.15 -8.21
N ASN A 245 7.13 -0.17 -7.12
CA ASN A 245 8.21 0.78 -6.90
C ASN A 245 9.56 0.06 -6.86
N VAL A 246 10.47 0.55 -7.69
CA VAL A 246 11.86 0.09 -7.82
C VAL A 246 12.75 1.14 -7.16
N SER A 247 13.78 0.70 -6.44
CA SER A 247 14.70 1.58 -5.70
C SER A 247 16.15 1.19 -5.94
N GLU A 248 17.08 1.96 -5.39
CA GLU A 248 18.52 1.68 -5.36
C GLU A 248 18.88 0.31 -4.74
N PHE A 249 17.99 -0.31 -3.96
CA PHE A 249 18.17 -1.64 -3.37
C PHE A 249 17.52 -2.76 -4.18
N SER A 250 16.79 -2.43 -5.23
CA SER A 250 16.16 -3.41 -6.09
C SER A 250 17.19 -4.01 -7.05
N THR A 251 17.06 -5.31 -7.34
CA THR A 251 17.86 -5.93 -8.40
C THR A 251 17.02 -5.98 -9.66
N VAL A 252 17.59 -5.53 -10.78
CA VAL A 252 16.94 -5.54 -12.09
C VAL A 252 17.78 -6.40 -13.04
N GLU A 253 17.28 -7.61 -13.36
CA GLU A 253 17.93 -8.54 -14.26
C GLU A 253 17.12 -8.72 -15.54
N ARG A 254 17.79 -8.68 -16.70
CA ARG A 254 17.16 -9.01 -17.99
C ARG A 254 17.02 -10.52 -18.14
N LEU A 255 15.80 -10.98 -18.39
CA LEU A 255 15.52 -12.38 -18.67
C LEU A 255 15.79 -12.69 -20.15
N ALA A 256 16.35 -13.88 -20.39
CA ALA A 256 16.62 -14.36 -21.75
C ALA A 256 15.33 -14.81 -22.45
N ASP A 257 14.44 -15.46 -21.70
CA ASP A 257 13.14 -15.89 -22.18
C ASP A 257 12.11 -14.76 -22.00
N PRO A 258 11.24 -14.51 -22.99
CA PRO A 258 10.25 -13.46 -22.89
C PRO A 258 9.20 -13.81 -21.84
N VAL A 259 8.96 -12.88 -20.92
CA VAL A 259 7.83 -12.97 -19.98
C VAL A 259 6.55 -12.72 -20.77
N ALA A 260 5.60 -13.64 -20.65
CA ALA A 260 4.29 -13.49 -21.24
C ALA A 260 3.56 -12.33 -20.55
N ALA A 261 3.01 -11.44 -21.36
CA ALA A 261 2.44 -10.19 -20.90
C ALA A 261 1.04 -10.01 -21.47
N ARG A 262 0.12 -9.63 -20.62
CA ARG A 262 -1.23 -9.28 -21.00
C ARG A 262 -1.21 -7.97 -21.82
N GLU A 263 -1.59 -8.06 -23.09
CA GLU A 263 -1.64 -6.90 -24.00
C GLU A 263 -2.93 -6.09 -23.81
N GLU A 264 -4.06 -6.80 -23.69
CA GLU A 264 -5.39 -6.22 -23.53
C GLU A 264 -5.78 -6.03 -22.05
N PRO A 265 -6.59 -5.02 -21.70
CA PRO A 265 -7.05 -4.82 -20.33
C PRO A 265 -7.84 -6.04 -19.81
N GLU A 266 -7.81 -6.26 -18.50
CA GLU A 266 -8.68 -7.27 -17.88
C GLU A 266 -10.12 -6.82 -17.95
N ARG A 267 -11.02 -7.65 -18.51
CA ARG A 267 -12.46 -7.41 -18.42
C ARG A 267 -12.98 -7.95 -17.11
N LEU A 268 -13.58 -7.09 -16.29
CA LEU A 268 -14.11 -7.43 -14.97
C LEU A 268 -15.59 -7.06 -14.85
N SER A 269 -16.31 -7.75 -13.95
CA SER A 269 -17.54 -7.17 -13.41
C SER A 269 -17.21 -5.98 -12.50
N ILE A 270 -18.14 -5.04 -12.39
CA ILE A 270 -17.96 -3.87 -11.51
C ILE A 270 -17.78 -4.32 -10.06
N ARG A 271 -18.55 -5.32 -9.61
CA ARG A 271 -18.40 -5.90 -8.26
C ARG A 271 -17.00 -6.43 -8.00
N GLU A 272 -16.42 -7.17 -8.94
CA GLU A 272 -15.06 -7.72 -8.78
C GLU A 272 -14.03 -6.60 -8.73
N ALA A 273 -14.11 -5.62 -9.64
CA ALA A 273 -13.18 -4.50 -9.66
C ALA A 273 -13.26 -3.65 -8.39
N VAL A 274 -14.47 -3.39 -7.87
CA VAL A 274 -14.67 -2.69 -6.58
C VAL A 274 -14.20 -3.54 -5.41
N GLY A 275 -14.43 -4.85 -5.43
CA GLY A 275 -14.01 -5.77 -4.38
C GLY A 275 -12.48 -5.86 -4.21
N ARG A 276 -11.71 -5.56 -5.26
CA ARG A 276 -10.24 -5.46 -5.22
C ARG A 276 -9.73 -4.15 -4.58
N GLY A 277 -10.60 -3.20 -4.26
CA GLY A 277 -10.20 -1.87 -3.74
C GLY A 277 -9.64 -0.91 -4.79
N GLY A 278 -9.46 -1.38 -6.03
CA GLY A 278 -8.88 -0.63 -7.14
C GLY A 278 -8.44 -1.58 -8.25
N ALA A 279 -8.34 -1.08 -9.48
CA ALA A 279 -7.78 -1.86 -10.58
C ALA A 279 -7.20 -0.97 -11.67
N PHE A 280 -5.97 -1.25 -12.10
CA PHE A 280 -5.32 -0.49 -13.17
C PHE A 280 -5.63 -1.11 -14.54
N ASP A 281 -5.91 -0.25 -15.52
CA ASP A 281 -6.10 -0.61 -16.92
C ASP A 281 -7.08 -1.79 -17.11
N VAL A 282 -8.30 -1.62 -16.60
CA VAL A 282 -9.39 -2.60 -16.71
C VAL A 282 -10.46 -2.14 -17.69
N GLU A 283 -11.21 -3.11 -18.21
CA GLU A 283 -12.37 -2.89 -19.04
C GLU A 283 -13.64 -3.30 -18.30
N LEU A 284 -14.58 -2.36 -18.18
CA LEU A 284 -15.90 -2.59 -17.60
C LEU A 284 -16.96 -2.40 -18.69
N VAL A 285 -17.98 -3.25 -18.69
CA VAL A 285 -19.11 -3.13 -19.62
C VAL A 285 -20.40 -3.00 -18.84
N GLY A 286 -21.11 -1.91 -19.04
CA GLY A 286 -22.34 -1.61 -18.29
C GLY A 286 -23.20 -0.54 -18.94
N ASN A 287 -24.39 -0.36 -18.39
CA ASN A 287 -25.35 0.66 -18.82
C ASN A 287 -25.05 1.98 -18.13
N VAL A 288 -25.10 3.08 -18.87
CA VAL A 288 -25.07 4.41 -18.25
C VAL A 288 -26.45 4.76 -17.71
N LEU A 289 -26.57 4.81 -16.38
CA LEU A 289 -27.83 5.08 -15.70
C LEU A 289 -28.12 6.58 -15.54
N ALA A 290 -27.07 7.38 -15.36
CA ALA A 290 -27.20 8.82 -15.10
C ALA A 290 -25.90 9.56 -15.42
N VAL A 291 -26.03 10.86 -15.67
CA VAL A 291 -24.92 11.83 -15.70
C VAL A 291 -25.04 12.71 -14.47
N ARG A 292 -24.02 12.70 -13.60
CA ARG A 292 -23.99 13.45 -12.33
C ARG A 292 -23.74 14.94 -12.56
N ASP A 293 -24.08 15.73 -11.55
CA ASP A 293 -23.75 17.16 -11.51
C ASP A 293 -22.24 17.40 -11.61
N GLY A 294 -21.87 18.55 -12.18
CA GLY A 294 -20.47 18.85 -12.51
C GLY A 294 -19.94 18.07 -13.72
N SER A 295 -20.86 17.65 -14.60
CA SER A 295 -20.60 17.18 -15.97
C SER A 295 -20.95 18.27 -16.99
N GLY A 296 -20.47 18.14 -18.22
CA GLY A 296 -20.62 19.13 -19.28
C GLY A 296 -19.50 20.16 -19.26
N LEU A 297 -19.85 21.43 -19.54
CA LEU A 297 -18.95 22.56 -19.44
C LEU A 297 -18.77 22.95 -17.96
N ILE A 298 -17.54 22.91 -17.49
CA ILE A 298 -17.15 23.24 -16.11
C ILE A 298 -16.04 24.29 -16.10
N GLU A 299 -15.79 24.88 -14.94
CA GLU A 299 -14.66 25.78 -14.73
C GLU A 299 -13.72 25.19 -13.67
N ARG A 300 -12.41 25.33 -13.86
CA ARG A 300 -11.38 24.90 -12.91
C ARG A 300 -10.58 26.07 -12.36
N CYS A 301 -10.15 25.91 -11.13
CA CYS A 301 -9.20 26.82 -10.50
C CYS A 301 -7.85 26.71 -11.21
N PRO A 302 -7.27 27.82 -11.72
CA PRO A 302 -5.97 27.78 -12.41
C PRO A 302 -4.81 27.37 -11.48
N GLU A 303 -4.98 27.48 -10.17
CA GLU A 303 -3.93 27.18 -9.19
C GLU A 303 -3.93 25.72 -8.73
N CYS A 304 -5.09 25.07 -8.61
CA CYS A 304 -5.17 23.69 -8.11
C CYS A 304 -5.98 22.72 -8.98
N GLY A 305 -6.51 23.15 -10.12
CA GLY A 305 -7.26 22.31 -11.06
C GLY A 305 -8.62 21.80 -10.54
N ARG A 306 -9.01 22.16 -9.30
CA ARG A 306 -10.33 21.77 -8.74
C ARG A 306 -11.45 22.53 -9.44
N VAL A 307 -12.58 21.86 -9.62
CA VAL A 307 -13.79 22.48 -10.18
C VAL A 307 -14.29 23.58 -9.25
N ILE A 308 -14.58 24.74 -9.84
CA ILE A 308 -15.10 25.91 -9.13
C ILE A 308 -16.57 26.13 -9.46
N GLN A 309 -17.23 26.95 -8.65
CA GLN A 309 -18.59 27.39 -8.90
C GLN A 309 -18.67 28.91 -8.76
N LYS A 310 -19.17 29.59 -9.79
CA LYS A 310 -19.37 31.06 -9.79
C LYS A 310 -18.08 31.81 -9.41
N GLY A 311 -16.95 31.41 -9.99
CA GLY A 311 -15.64 32.02 -9.74
C GLY A 311 -15.03 31.73 -8.36
N GLN A 312 -15.57 30.78 -7.58
CA GLN A 312 -15.08 30.48 -6.23
C GLN A 312 -14.44 29.09 -6.12
N CYS A 313 -13.15 29.08 -5.79
CA CYS A 313 -12.39 27.91 -5.37
C CYS A 313 -12.47 27.76 -3.83
N ARG A 314 -12.73 26.53 -3.35
CA ARG A 314 -12.79 26.22 -1.91
C ARG A 314 -11.47 26.47 -1.16
N THR A 315 -10.35 26.51 -1.87
CA THR A 315 -9.01 26.66 -1.30
C THR A 315 -8.44 28.06 -1.53
N HIS A 316 -8.58 28.62 -2.73
CA HIS A 316 -7.96 29.88 -3.11
C HIS A 316 -8.93 31.07 -3.13
N GLY A 317 -10.21 30.85 -2.85
CA GLY A 317 -11.22 31.91 -2.84
C GLY A 317 -11.64 32.31 -4.25
N GLU A 318 -11.74 33.61 -4.51
CA GLU A 318 -12.14 34.14 -5.81
C GLU A 318 -11.00 33.96 -6.84
N VAL A 319 -11.31 33.30 -7.96
CA VAL A 319 -10.36 33.00 -9.04
C VAL A 319 -11.04 33.14 -10.40
N ASP A 320 -10.27 33.50 -11.42
CA ASP A 320 -10.71 33.47 -12.82
C ASP A 320 -10.63 32.02 -13.33
N GLY A 321 -11.80 31.41 -13.56
CA GLY A 321 -11.91 30.01 -13.97
C GLY A 321 -11.32 29.74 -15.35
N VAL A 322 -10.73 28.55 -15.50
CA VAL A 322 -10.36 27.99 -16.80
C VAL A 322 -11.46 27.03 -17.21
N ASP A 323 -12.10 27.29 -18.35
CA ASP A 323 -13.12 26.39 -18.92
C ASP A 323 -12.52 24.99 -19.15
N ASP A 324 -13.31 23.95 -18.90
CA ASP A 324 -12.97 22.55 -19.14
C ASP A 324 -14.23 21.73 -19.47
N LEU A 325 -14.03 20.55 -20.05
CA LEU A 325 -15.08 19.57 -20.30
C LEU A 325 -14.86 18.34 -19.43
N ARG A 326 -15.95 17.82 -18.85
CA ARG A 326 -15.90 16.57 -18.08
C ARG A 326 -17.24 15.87 -18.07
N VAL A 327 -17.25 14.54 -18.03
CA VAL A 327 -18.46 13.76 -17.72
C VAL A 327 -18.23 12.90 -16.49
N LYS A 328 -19.23 12.84 -15.61
CA LYS A 328 -19.34 11.86 -14.53
C LYS A 328 -20.55 10.98 -14.79
N ALA A 329 -20.36 9.86 -15.49
CA ALA A 329 -21.42 8.91 -15.83
C ALA A 329 -21.50 7.79 -14.80
N ILE A 330 -22.71 7.38 -14.42
CA ILE A 330 -22.95 6.21 -13.56
C ILE A 330 -23.08 4.99 -14.43
N LEU A 331 -22.11 4.09 -14.34
CA LEU A 331 -22.07 2.82 -15.04
C LEU A 331 -22.55 1.70 -14.11
N ASP A 332 -23.42 0.83 -14.62
CA ASP A 332 -24.01 -0.30 -13.88
C ASP A 332 -24.08 -1.55 -14.78
N ASP A 333 -23.50 -2.65 -14.32
CA ASP A 333 -23.50 -3.94 -15.03
C ASP A 333 -24.50 -4.96 -14.44
N GLY A 334 -25.27 -4.54 -13.43
CA GLY A 334 -26.18 -5.37 -12.64
C GLY A 334 -25.52 -6.05 -11.43
N THR A 335 -24.19 -5.99 -11.32
CA THR A 335 -23.44 -6.52 -10.17
C THR A 335 -23.09 -5.44 -9.17
N ASP A 336 -22.71 -4.25 -9.62
CA ASP A 336 -22.46 -3.06 -8.79
C ASP A 336 -22.48 -1.78 -9.66
N THR A 337 -22.12 -0.62 -9.09
CA THR A 337 -22.05 0.66 -9.79
C THR A 337 -20.70 1.35 -9.63
N VAL A 338 -20.25 2.04 -10.68
CA VAL A 338 -19.04 2.88 -10.67
C VAL A 338 -19.33 4.23 -11.33
N THR A 339 -18.64 5.29 -10.89
CA THR A 339 -18.66 6.57 -11.60
C THR A 339 -17.54 6.59 -12.64
N ALA A 340 -17.88 6.44 -13.92
CA ALA A 340 -16.96 6.68 -15.02
C ALA A 340 -16.73 8.19 -15.19
N VAL A 341 -15.48 8.62 -15.08
CA VAL A 341 -15.04 9.99 -15.27
C VAL A 341 -14.38 10.09 -16.65
N LEU A 342 -14.97 10.88 -17.54
CA LEU A 342 -14.43 11.18 -18.85
C LEU A 342 -13.72 12.53 -18.79
N ASP A 343 -12.50 12.58 -19.31
CA ASP A 343 -11.72 13.82 -19.50
C ASP A 343 -12.30 14.69 -20.62
N ASP A 344 -11.59 15.76 -20.98
CA ASP A 344 -12.04 16.73 -21.97
C ASP A 344 -12.15 16.13 -23.37
N GLU A 345 -11.21 15.28 -23.76
CA GLU A 345 -11.20 14.60 -25.06
C GLU A 345 -12.39 13.64 -25.19
N LEU A 346 -12.56 12.71 -24.24
CA LEU A 346 -13.68 11.77 -24.25
C LEU A 346 -15.03 12.47 -24.07
N THR A 347 -15.07 13.56 -23.29
CA THR A 347 -16.29 14.37 -23.15
C THR A 347 -16.64 15.06 -24.46
N ALA A 348 -15.66 15.62 -25.17
CA ALA A 348 -15.87 16.27 -26.46
C ALA A 348 -16.42 15.29 -27.50
N ASP A 349 -15.93 14.06 -27.52
CA ASP A 349 -16.41 12.99 -28.41
C ASP A 349 -17.89 12.66 -28.13
N VAL A 350 -18.24 12.45 -26.86
CA VAL A 350 -19.62 12.17 -26.45
C VAL A 350 -20.55 13.36 -26.74
N TYR A 351 -20.09 14.59 -26.44
CA TYR A 351 -20.81 15.83 -26.72
C TYR A 351 -20.89 16.15 -28.23
N GLY A 352 -19.98 15.61 -29.04
CA GLY A 352 -19.87 15.84 -30.48
C GLY A 352 -19.39 17.24 -30.84
N GLY A 353 -18.56 17.86 -29.99
CA GLY A 353 -18.03 19.21 -30.16
C GLY A 353 -16.96 19.52 -29.13
N GLY A 354 -16.07 20.46 -29.44
CA GLY A 354 -15.01 20.87 -28.51
C GLY A 354 -15.49 21.85 -27.45
N ILE A 355 -14.55 22.34 -26.64
CA ILE A 355 -14.80 23.31 -25.58
C ILE A 355 -15.42 24.63 -26.10
N GLU A 356 -14.99 25.10 -27.27
CA GLU A 356 -15.53 26.33 -27.86
C GLU A 356 -16.97 26.13 -28.35
N ASP A 357 -17.30 24.96 -28.93
CA ASP A 357 -18.68 24.63 -29.32
C ASP A 357 -19.59 24.54 -28.08
N ALA A 358 -19.08 24.00 -26.97
CA ALA A 358 -19.79 23.93 -25.71
C ALA A 358 -20.05 25.32 -25.11
N LYS A 359 -19.06 26.23 -25.19
CA LYS A 359 -19.17 27.62 -24.72
C LYS A 359 -20.15 28.43 -25.53
N ASP A 360 -20.11 28.29 -26.86
CA ASP A 360 -21.06 28.97 -27.74
C ASP A 360 -22.48 28.46 -27.51
N HIS A 361 -22.67 27.14 -27.38
CA HIS A 361 -23.99 26.56 -27.07
C HIS A 361 -24.53 27.06 -25.71
N ALA A 362 -23.70 27.04 -24.66
CA ALA A 362 -24.08 27.55 -23.35
C ALA A 362 -24.43 29.05 -23.37
N ARG A 363 -23.73 29.84 -24.20
CA ARG A 363 -24.00 31.28 -24.37
C ARG A 363 -25.32 31.52 -25.11
N ASP A 364 -25.58 30.77 -26.17
CA ASP A 364 -26.77 30.93 -27.00
C ASP A 364 -28.04 30.58 -26.21
N GLU A 365 -27.99 29.53 -25.38
CA GLU A 365 -29.10 29.11 -24.51
C GLU A 365 -29.13 29.86 -23.16
N MET A 366 -28.09 30.67 -22.88
CA MET A 366 -27.88 31.36 -21.60
C MET A 366 -27.89 30.40 -20.38
N ASP A 367 -27.46 29.15 -20.59
CA ASP A 367 -27.47 28.09 -19.59
C ASP A 367 -26.29 27.13 -19.85
N GLN A 368 -25.37 27.02 -18.89
CA GLN A 368 -24.23 26.10 -18.99
C GLN A 368 -24.65 24.62 -18.87
N THR A 369 -25.81 24.33 -18.26
CA THR A 369 -26.27 22.96 -18.05
C THR A 369 -26.72 22.28 -19.34
N VAL A 370 -26.99 23.05 -20.41
CA VAL A 370 -27.41 22.51 -21.72
C VAL A 370 -26.40 21.52 -22.32
N VAL A 371 -25.10 21.74 -22.05
CA VAL A 371 -24.03 20.84 -22.49
C VAL A 371 -24.16 19.48 -21.80
N ALA A 372 -24.39 19.48 -20.48
CA ALA A 372 -24.61 18.27 -19.70
C ALA A 372 -25.91 17.56 -20.10
N ASP A 373 -26.97 18.31 -20.40
CA ASP A 373 -28.25 17.78 -20.85
C ASP A 373 -28.12 17.10 -22.22
N THR A 374 -27.42 17.73 -23.16
CA THR A 374 -27.11 17.15 -24.47
C THR A 374 -26.33 15.85 -24.36
N ILE A 375 -25.31 15.82 -23.49
CA ILE A 375 -24.55 14.60 -23.19
C ILE A 375 -25.48 13.53 -22.61
N ARG A 376 -26.33 13.90 -21.65
CA ARG A 376 -27.25 12.97 -20.99
C ARG A 376 -28.21 12.31 -21.98
N GLU A 377 -28.77 13.07 -22.92
CA GLU A 377 -29.66 12.55 -23.97
C GLU A 377 -28.97 11.56 -24.91
N ARG A 378 -27.65 11.66 -25.08
CA ARG A 378 -26.88 10.78 -25.96
C ARG A 378 -26.53 9.47 -25.30
N ILE A 379 -26.07 9.49 -24.04
CA ILE A 379 -25.45 8.31 -23.42
C ILE A 379 -26.34 7.56 -22.43
N VAL A 380 -27.28 8.24 -21.76
CA VAL A 380 -28.09 7.57 -20.73
C VAL A 380 -29.00 6.51 -21.37
N GLY A 381 -29.03 5.34 -20.75
CA GLY A 381 -29.83 4.20 -21.17
C GLY A 381 -29.17 3.31 -22.23
N ARG A 382 -27.92 3.61 -22.63
CA ARG A 382 -27.13 2.76 -23.53
C ARG A 382 -26.03 2.03 -22.76
N GLU A 383 -25.54 0.95 -23.35
CA GLU A 383 -24.43 0.16 -22.82
C GLU A 383 -23.10 0.63 -23.41
N TYR A 384 -22.09 0.72 -22.57
CA TYR A 384 -20.75 1.15 -22.94
C TYR A 384 -19.70 0.19 -22.42
N ARG A 385 -18.66 0.02 -23.22
CA ARG A 385 -17.37 -0.53 -22.83
C ARG A 385 -16.45 0.62 -22.44
N VAL A 386 -16.00 0.60 -21.19
CA VAL A 386 -15.19 1.66 -20.60
C VAL A 386 -13.88 1.07 -20.13
N ARG A 387 -12.76 1.57 -20.67
CA ARG A 387 -11.41 1.21 -20.24
C ARG A 387 -10.86 2.31 -19.35
N GLY A 388 -10.19 1.96 -18.26
CA GLY A 388 -9.62 2.96 -17.37
C GLY A 388 -8.96 2.41 -16.13
N SER A 389 -8.62 3.31 -15.21
CA SER A 389 -8.13 2.95 -13.87
C SER A 389 -9.22 3.19 -12.84
N LEU A 390 -9.56 2.14 -12.10
CA LEU A 390 -10.57 2.16 -11.05
C LEU A 390 -9.91 2.40 -9.70
N SER A 391 -10.47 3.32 -8.92
CA SER A 391 -10.12 3.58 -7.53
C SER A 391 -11.38 3.47 -6.66
N VAL A 392 -11.22 2.96 -5.44
CA VAL A 392 -12.28 2.91 -4.43
C VAL A 392 -11.85 3.72 -3.22
N ASP A 393 -12.66 4.70 -2.85
CA ASP A 393 -12.45 5.51 -1.66
C ASP A 393 -13.72 5.56 -0.78
N GLU A 394 -13.69 6.35 0.28
CA GLU A 394 -14.84 6.56 1.18
C GLU A 394 -16.08 7.16 0.49
N TYR A 395 -15.93 7.73 -0.71
CA TYR A 395 -17.00 8.32 -1.52
C TYR A 395 -17.51 7.37 -2.63
N GLY A 396 -16.92 6.18 -2.75
CA GLY A 396 -17.32 5.12 -3.66
C GLY A 396 -16.32 4.87 -4.79
N ALA A 397 -16.72 4.06 -5.76
CA ALA A 397 -15.86 3.68 -6.87
C ALA A 397 -15.88 4.73 -8.00
N ASN A 398 -14.68 5.12 -8.46
CA ASN A 398 -14.48 5.98 -9.62
C ASN A 398 -13.58 5.28 -10.64
N LEU A 399 -13.94 5.36 -11.91
CA LEU A 399 -13.14 4.86 -13.03
C LEU A 399 -12.71 6.07 -13.87
N ASP A 400 -11.43 6.44 -13.80
CA ASP A 400 -10.86 7.43 -14.71
C ASP A 400 -10.66 6.77 -16.07
N ALA A 401 -11.52 7.14 -17.02
CA ALA A 401 -11.62 6.46 -18.31
C ALA A 401 -10.53 6.96 -19.28
N THR A 402 -9.90 6.02 -19.97
CA THR A 402 -9.00 6.25 -21.10
C THR A 402 -9.63 5.87 -22.43
N ALA A 403 -10.72 5.09 -22.41
CA ALA A 403 -11.57 4.86 -23.57
C ALA A 403 -13.04 4.68 -23.14
N PHE A 404 -13.95 5.16 -23.98
CA PHE A 404 -15.39 5.07 -23.76
C PHE A 404 -16.10 4.84 -25.10
N ALA A 405 -16.60 3.64 -25.33
CA ALA A 405 -17.23 3.25 -26.59
C ALA A 405 -18.57 2.56 -26.35
N GLU A 406 -19.58 2.86 -27.18
CA GLU A 406 -20.86 2.15 -27.12
C GLU A 406 -20.63 0.67 -27.40
N SER A 407 -21.19 -0.19 -26.55
CA SER A 407 -21.05 -1.65 -26.66
C SER A 407 -21.75 -2.17 -27.91
N ASP A 408 -21.06 -3.00 -28.68
CA ASP A 408 -21.61 -3.76 -29.80
C ASP A 408 -21.91 -5.23 -29.41
N ASP A 409 -21.81 -5.56 -28.12
CA ASP A 409 -22.09 -6.90 -27.61
C ASP A 409 -23.54 -7.30 -27.94
N ASP A 410 -23.74 -8.53 -28.45
CA ASP A 410 -25.05 -9.03 -28.83
C ASP A 410 -25.94 -9.25 -27.59
N PRO A 411 -27.08 -8.53 -27.46
CA PRO A 411 -27.99 -8.70 -26.33
C PRO A 411 -28.49 -10.13 -26.16
N ALA A 412 -28.62 -10.89 -27.27
CA ALA A 412 -29.02 -12.29 -27.22
C ALA A 412 -27.94 -13.17 -26.57
N ALA A 413 -26.68 -12.99 -26.96
CA ALA A 413 -25.56 -13.72 -26.36
C ALA A 413 -25.42 -13.44 -24.86
N ARG A 414 -25.62 -12.18 -24.45
CA ARG A 414 -25.63 -11.80 -23.03
C ARG A 414 -26.79 -12.44 -22.27
N ALA A 415 -27.99 -12.46 -22.86
CA ALA A 415 -29.14 -13.13 -22.25
C ALA A 415 -28.90 -14.65 -22.08
N ASP A 416 -28.30 -15.29 -23.08
CA ASP A 416 -27.94 -16.72 -23.03
C ASP A 416 -26.90 -17.02 -21.94
N ALA A 417 -25.87 -16.17 -21.79
CA ALA A 417 -24.88 -16.29 -20.73
C ALA A 417 -25.53 -16.18 -19.34
N LEU A 418 -26.38 -15.17 -19.14
CA LEU A 418 -27.09 -14.97 -17.88
C LEU A 418 -28.03 -16.16 -17.57
N LEU A 419 -28.75 -16.67 -18.57
CA LEU A 419 -29.61 -17.86 -18.42
C LEU A 419 -28.81 -19.11 -18.05
N ALA A 420 -27.59 -19.26 -18.56
CA ALA A 420 -26.73 -20.40 -18.23
C ALA A 420 -26.28 -20.40 -16.76
N GLU A 421 -26.16 -19.24 -16.12
CA GLU A 421 -25.84 -19.12 -14.70
C GLU A 421 -27.01 -19.52 -13.80
N VAL A 422 -28.24 -19.16 -14.16
CA VAL A 422 -29.45 -19.48 -13.37
C VAL A 422 -30.03 -20.87 -13.66
N GLY A 423 -29.64 -21.49 -14.78
CA GLY A 423 -30.16 -22.77 -15.26
C GLY A 423 -29.46 -24.02 -14.69
N ARG A 424 -28.59 -23.88 -13.69
CA ARG A 424 -27.89 -25.00 -13.03
C ARG A 424 -28.60 -25.50 -11.79
#